data_AF-A0AA95MC13-F1
#
_entry.id   AF-A0AA95MC13-F1
#
_cell.length_a   1.000
_cell.length_b   1.000
_cell.length_c   1.000
_cell.angle_alpha   90.00
_cell.angle_beta   90.00
_cell.angle_gamma   90.00
#
_symmetry.space_group_name_H-M   'P 1'
#
loop_
_entity.id
_entity.type
_entity.pdbx_description
1 polymer ?
#
loop_
_entity_poly.entity_id
_entity_poly.type
_entity_poly.pdbx_seq_one_letter_code
_entity_poly.pdbx_strand_id
1 'polypeptide(L)'
;MIVNYNNEPKIQIADRLCKINSWMIAFVLMAEFIAIIINSLFHVLNILPFIFVSTVTISYISAFFAGFKFRININVLLIYLYSLFLFAISIFLNGAGTNITYLGDFLTYGLIGFLLLILPYNTRIILRVISCSAIGYLIFQSQILESISTNTASYGQINMFSSYAISTIIIASIIYLAFYTKRFHWFDIVVYLTNLSLLFLLLLQGSRGAVLELFVLLLIIWWKKAGNSDVRKVLFKKYLFLTGMLFTGFSVLINYEQILKIIYESLQSMGISISLINKSYSLISLQGSVFGVLNGRDTVFDNSLSMFGKSPIFGAGIGSFEDSFSTWPHNLILQLLCELGVLFSIPFLYFICRGIIAILQQWKFAKNKDEGIMLLFLFAYSIPKLMLSSYFWKEQSFWMFIIVTCSFIQYKKVL
;
A
#
# COMPACT_ATOMS: atom_id res chain seq x y z
N MET A 1 -41.04 -6.56 32.30
CA MET A 1 -39.96 -6.61 31.30
C MET A 1 -40.59 -6.77 29.93
N ILE A 2 -40.75 -5.68 29.18
CA ILE A 2 -41.15 -5.75 27.77
C ILE A 2 -39.84 -5.82 26.98
N VAL A 3 -39.49 -7.02 26.52
CA VAL A 3 -38.40 -7.22 25.57
C VAL A 3 -38.87 -6.65 24.24
N ASN A 4 -38.26 -5.53 23.84
CA ASN A 4 -38.62 -4.80 22.64
C ASN A 4 -38.01 -5.50 21.40
N TYR A 5 -38.71 -6.52 20.87
CA TYR A 5 -38.30 -7.33 19.70
C TYR A 5 -38.23 -6.53 18.38
N ASN A 6 -38.68 -5.29 18.34
CA ASN A 6 -38.81 -4.51 17.10
C ASN A 6 -37.50 -3.96 16.50
N ASN A 7 -36.36 -4.13 17.18
CA ASN A 7 -35.05 -3.62 16.70
C ASN A 7 -34.10 -4.72 16.18
N GLU A 8 -34.35 -6.00 16.46
CA GLU A 8 -33.47 -7.10 16.04
C GLU A 8 -33.28 -7.25 14.52
N PRO A 9 -34.33 -7.19 13.67
CA PRO A 9 -34.14 -7.38 12.23
C PRO A 9 -33.32 -6.24 11.58
N LYS A 10 -33.48 -5.00 12.06
CA LYS A 10 -32.70 -3.85 11.56
C LYS A 10 -31.23 -3.94 11.95
N ILE A 11 -30.93 -4.41 13.16
CA ILE A 11 -29.54 -4.61 13.62
C ILE A 11 -28.85 -5.72 12.81
N GLN A 12 -29.55 -6.82 12.54
CA GLN A 12 -29.00 -7.91 11.73
C GLN A 12 -28.73 -7.50 10.27
N ILE A 13 -29.60 -6.69 9.67
CA ILE A 13 -29.43 -6.18 8.30
C ILE A 13 -28.21 -5.24 8.22
N ALA A 14 -28.04 -4.35 9.21
CA ALA A 14 -26.88 -3.45 9.26
C ALA A 14 -25.54 -4.22 9.45
N ASP A 15 -25.54 -5.26 10.27
CA ASP A 15 -24.36 -6.13 10.45
C ASP A 15 -24.02 -6.91 9.17
N ARG A 16 -25.03 -7.39 8.43
CA ARG A 16 -24.84 -8.02 7.11
C ARG A 16 -24.23 -7.05 6.10
N LEU A 17 -24.72 -5.83 6.01
CA LEU A 17 -24.13 -4.80 5.14
C LEU A 17 -22.66 -4.55 5.48
N CYS A 18 -22.35 -4.39 6.77
CA CYS A 18 -20.99 -4.20 7.25
C CYS A 18 -20.06 -5.35 6.82
N LYS A 19 -20.53 -6.59 6.96
CA LYS A 19 -19.79 -7.79 6.52
C LYS A 19 -19.59 -7.81 5.01
N ILE A 20 -20.64 -7.63 4.21
CA ILE A 20 -20.54 -7.65 2.74
C ILE A 20 -19.57 -6.58 2.25
N ASN A 21 -19.70 -5.34 2.73
CA ASN A 21 -18.82 -4.25 2.32
C ASN A 21 -17.36 -4.48 2.76
N SER A 22 -17.14 -5.13 3.91
CA SER A 22 -15.79 -5.55 4.34
C SER A 22 -15.15 -6.56 3.38
N TRP A 23 -15.94 -7.48 2.83
CA TRP A 23 -15.45 -8.41 1.80
C TRP A 23 -15.15 -7.68 0.49
N MET A 24 -16.00 -6.74 0.09
CA MET A 24 -15.78 -5.96 -1.14
C MET A 24 -14.53 -5.09 -1.02
N ILE A 25 -14.30 -4.43 0.12
CA ILE A 25 -13.05 -3.71 0.40
C ILE A 25 -11.84 -4.64 0.34
N ALA A 26 -11.94 -5.85 0.92
CA ALA A 26 -10.87 -6.83 0.86
C ALA A 26 -10.54 -7.23 -0.60
N PHE A 27 -11.55 -7.55 -1.40
CA PHE A 27 -11.41 -7.94 -2.81
C PHE A 27 -10.76 -6.85 -3.65
N VAL A 28 -11.12 -5.60 -3.38
CA VAL A 28 -10.54 -4.44 -4.03
C VAL A 28 -9.07 -4.25 -3.65
N LEU A 29 -8.73 -4.32 -2.37
CA LEU A 29 -7.35 -4.21 -1.89
C LEU A 29 -6.44 -5.34 -2.36
N MET A 30 -6.99 -6.54 -2.61
CA MET A 30 -6.26 -7.68 -3.17
C MET A 30 -6.55 -7.95 -4.64
N ALA A 31 -7.11 -6.98 -5.37
CA ALA A 31 -7.56 -7.17 -6.75
C ALA A 31 -6.41 -7.61 -7.67
N GLU A 32 -5.19 -7.11 -7.46
CA GLU A 32 -4.00 -7.53 -8.21
C GLU A 32 -3.74 -9.04 -8.03
N PHE A 33 -3.88 -9.58 -6.82
CA PHE A 33 -3.68 -11.00 -6.58
C PHE A 33 -4.82 -11.85 -7.16
N ILE A 34 -6.07 -11.40 -7.04
CA ILE A 34 -7.20 -12.04 -7.69
C ILE A 34 -6.99 -12.07 -9.22
N ALA A 35 -6.49 -10.97 -9.79
CA ALA A 35 -6.21 -10.90 -11.21
C ALA A 35 -5.14 -11.89 -11.66
N ILE A 36 -4.09 -12.13 -10.84
CA ILE A 36 -3.09 -13.18 -11.10
C ILE A 36 -3.76 -14.56 -11.16
N ILE A 37 -4.62 -14.88 -10.19
CA ILE A 37 -5.34 -16.17 -10.16
C ILE A 37 -6.27 -16.32 -11.37
N ILE A 38 -7.07 -15.29 -11.67
CA ILE A 38 -8.03 -15.37 -12.78
C ILE A 38 -7.30 -15.46 -14.13
N ASN A 39 -6.26 -14.66 -14.32
CA ASN A 39 -5.49 -14.68 -15.55
C ASN A 39 -4.76 -16.03 -15.73
N SER A 40 -4.27 -16.63 -14.65
CA SER A 40 -3.62 -17.94 -14.71
C SER A 40 -4.59 -19.10 -15.01
N LEU A 41 -5.88 -18.96 -14.66
CA LEU A 41 -6.90 -19.98 -14.91
C LEU A 41 -7.63 -19.83 -16.24
N PHE A 42 -7.89 -18.59 -16.66
CA PHE A 42 -8.80 -18.30 -17.76
C PHE A 42 -8.17 -17.46 -18.89
N HIS A 43 -6.90 -17.06 -18.75
CA HIS A 43 -6.19 -16.19 -19.70
C HIS A 43 -6.95 -14.87 -20.01
N VAL A 44 -7.73 -14.38 -19.05
CA VAL A 44 -8.50 -13.14 -19.19
C VAL A 44 -7.59 -11.95 -18.90
N LEU A 45 -7.29 -11.18 -19.94
CA LEU A 45 -6.60 -9.90 -19.82
C LEU A 45 -7.54 -8.83 -19.25
N ASN A 46 -6.98 -7.91 -18.47
CA ASN A 46 -7.69 -6.72 -17.96
C ASN A 46 -8.93 -7.00 -17.08
N ILE A 47 -8.85 -7.96 -16.17
CA ILE A 47 -9.95 -8.28 -15.23
C ILE A 47 -10.16 -7.23 -14.13
N LEU A 48 -9.17 -6.37 -13.85
CA LEU A 48 -9.22 -5.41 -12.74
C LEU A 48 -10.44 -4.48 -12.74
N PRO A 49 -10.84 -3.83 -13.86
CA PRO A 49 -12.04 -3.01 -13.91
C PRO A 49 -13.31 -3.77 -13.54
N PHE A 50 -13.41 -5.05 -13.93
CA PHE A 50 -14.57 -5.89 -13.58
C PHE A 50 -14.65 -6.18 -12.07
N ILE A 51 -13.51 -6.48 -11.43
CA ILE A 51 -13.44 -6.66 -9.97
C ILE A 51 -13.88 -5.36 -9.27
N PHE A 52 -13.41 -4.23 -9.76
CA PHE A 52 -13.69 -2.92 -9.21
C PHE A 52 -15.15 -2.49 -9.35
N VAL A 53 -15.74 -2.62 -10.54
CA VAL A 53 -17.15 -2.30 -10.77
C VAL A 53 -18.07 -3.26 -10.01
N SER A 54 -17.77 -4.56 -10.02
CA SER A 54 -18.60 -5.56 -9.33
C SER A 54 -18.61 -5.35 -7.81
N THR A 55 -17.48 -5.04 -7.20
CA THR A 55 -17.38 -4.82 -5.75
C THR A 55 -18.18 -3.59 -5.29
N VAL A 56 -18.07 -2.46 -6.02
CA VAL A 56 -18.91 -1.27 -5.75
C VAL A 56 -20.38 -1.59 -5.94
N THR A 57 -20.73 -2.27 -7.04
CA THR A 57 -22.12 -2.62 -7.36
C THR A 57 -22.74 -3.48 -6.26
N ILE A 58 -22.06 -4.55 -5.83
CA ILE A 58 -22.52 -5.45 -4.77
C ILE A 58 -22.69 -4.70 -3.45
N SER A 59 -21.73 -3.85 -3.07
CA SER A 59 -21.82 -3.05 -1.85
C SER A 59 -23.01 -2.09 -1.86
N TYR A 60 -23.25 -1.39 -2.97
CA TYR A 60 -24.33 -0.39 -3.06
C TYR A 60 -25.71 -1.02 -3.23
N ILE A 61 -25.83 -2.13 -3.95
CA ILE A 61 -27.07 -2.94 -3.97
C ILE A 61 -27.40 -3.42 -2.57
N SER A 62 -26.40 -3.93 -1.83
CA SER A 62 -26.58 -4.36 -0.44
C SER A 62 -26.99 -3.19 0.47
N ALA A 63 -26.42 -2.00 0.27
CA ALA A 63 -26.78 -0.80 1.02
C ALA A 63 -28.21 -0.34 0.75
N PHE A 64 -28.65 -0.42 -0.51
CA PHE A 64 -30.01 -0.12 -0.93
C PHE A 64 -31.03 -1.04 -0.24
N PHE A 65 -30.82 -2.37 -0.33
CA PHE A 65 -31.70 -3.33 0.34
C PHE A 65 -31.66 -3.23 1.87
N ALA A 66 -30.54 -2.77 2.43
CA ALA A 66 -30.42 -2.51 3.86
C ALA A 66 -31.13 -1.21 4.31
N GLY A 67 -31.65 -0.38 3.39
CA GLY A 67 -32.23 0.92 3.69
C GLY A 67 -31.21 1.89 4.29
N PHE A 68 -29.93 1.74 3.93
CA PHE A 68 -28.84 2.53 4.50
C PHE A 68 -28.95 4.01 4.08
N LYS A 69 -28.88 4.92 5.07
CA LYS A 69 -28.86 6.36 4.83
C LYS A 69 -27.43 6.84 4.69
N PHE A 70 -27.06 7.29 3.49
CA PHE A 70 -25.72 7.80 3.21
C PHE A 70 -25.41 9.05 4.03
N ARG A 71 -24.25 9.03 4.70
CA ARG A 71 -23.67 10.19 5.39
C ARG A 71 -22.26 10.37 4.88
N ILE A 72 -22.03 11.44 4.15
CA ILE A 72 -20.72 11.74 3.58
C ILE A 72 -19.95 12.64 4.54
N ASN A 73 -18.71 12.29 4.84
CA ASN A 73 -17.82 13.17 5.60
C ASN A 73 -17.36 14.32 4.71
N ILE A 74 -17.69 15.55 5.10
CA ILE A 74 -17.39 16.75 4.32
C ILE A 74 -15.90 16.90 4.01
N ASN A 75 -14.99 16.52 4.92
CA ASN A 75 -13.55 16.62 4.67
C ASN A 75 -13.10 15.63 3.60
N VAL A 76 -13.74 14.45 3.55
CA VAL A 76 -13.46 13.45 2.53
C VAL A 76 -14.00 13.92 1.17
N LEU A 77 -15.19 14.51 1.15
CA LEU A 77 -15.74 15.12 -0.08
C LEU A 77 -14.84 16.26 -0.58
N LEU A 78 -14.38 17.13 0.33
CA LEU A 78 -13.51 18.25 -0.01
C LEU A 78 -12.17 17.80 -0.60
N ILE A 79 -11.51 16.77 -0.05
CA ILE A 79 -10.26 16.27 -0.64
C ILE A 79 -10.50 15.64 -2.01
N TYR A 80 -11.64 14.98 -2.22
CA TYR A 80 -11.99 14.40 -3.51
C TYR A 80 -12.26 15.49 -4.57
N LEU A 81 -13.08 16.49 -4.23
CA LEU A 81 -13.34 17.64 -5.10
C LEU A 81 -12.08 18.45 -5.36
N TYR A 82 -11.20 18.56 -4.37
CA TYR A 82 -9.89 19.19 -4.52
C TYR A 82 -9.02 18.45 -5.53
N SER A 83 -8.92 17.12 -5.47
CA SER A 83 -8.21 16.34 -6.48
C SER A 83 -8.78 16.56 -7.89
N LEU A 84 -10.12 16.53 -8.05
CA LEU A 84 -10.76 16.79 -9.34
C LEU A 84 -10.51 18.21 -9.86
N PHE A 85 -10.47 19.19 -8.95
CA PHE A 85 -10.13 20.57 -9.29
C PHE A 85 -8.68 20.69 -9.80
N LEU A 86 -7.73 19.98 -9.17
CA LEU A 86 -6.34 19.94 -9.64
C LEU A 86 -6.22 19.31 -11.03
N PHE A 87 -6.96 18.21 -11.28
CA PHE A 87 -7.06 17.62 -12.62
C PHE A 87 -7.61 18.62 -13.63
N ALA A 88 -8.70 19.32 -13.31
CA ALA A 88 -9.33 20.29 -14.19
C ALA A 88 -8.37 21.44 -14.55
N ILE A 89 -7.67 22.01 -13.55
CA ILE A 89 -6.67 23.05 -13.79
C ILE A 89 -5.54 22.52 -14.67
N SER A 90 -5.02 21.33 -14.34
CA SER A 90 -3.91 20.75 -15.08
C SER A 90 -4.30 20.45 -16.54
N ILE A 91 -5.51 19.97 -16.80
CA ILE A 91 -6.01 19.74 -18.17
C ILE A 91 -6.17 21.07 -18.91
N PHE A 92 -6.68 22.10 -18.22
CA PHE A 92 -6.85 23.42 -18.80
C PHE A 92 -5.51 24.07 -19.19
N LEU A 93 -4.48 23.94 -18.35
CA LEU A 93 -3.17 24.55 -18.58
C LEU A 93 -2.27 23.76 -19.53
N ASN A 94 -2.27 22.42 -19.44
CA ASN A 94 -1.31 21.55 -20.13
C ASN A 94 -1.94 20.69 -21.24
N GLY A 95 -3.27 20.68 -21.34
CA GLY A 95 -4.00 19.85 -22.29
C GLY A 95 -4.23 18.40 -21.83
N ALA A 96 -4.61 17.58 -22.81
CA ALA A 96 -5.24 16.27 -22.63
C ALA A 96 -4.26 15.06 -22.58
N GLY A 97 -2.96 15.27 -22.34
CA GLY A 97 -1.92 14.23 -22.38
C GLY A 97 -2.02 13.16 -21.28
N THR A 98 -0.89 12.80 -20.65
CA THR A 98 -0.87 11.78 -19.58
C THR A 98 -1.83 12.07 -18.43
N ASN A 99 -2.19 13.34 -18.25
CA ASN A 99 -3.19 13.80 -17.30
C ASN A 99 -4.57 13.11 -17.41
N ILE A 100 -5.06 12.82 -18.63
CA ILE A 100 -6.34 12.09 -18.79
C ILE A 100 -6.20 10.64 -18.33
N THR A 101 -5.07 10.00 -18.62
CA THR A 101 -4.76 8.64 -18.14
C THR A 101 -4.74 8.63 -16.61
N TYR A 102 -4.07 9.60 -15.98
CA TYR A 102 -4.02 9.72 -14.53
C TYR A 102 -5.38 10.05 -13.91
N LEU A 103 -6.23 10.81 -14.60
CA LEU A 103 -7.62 11.03 -14.18
C LEU A 103 -8.41 9.71 -14.24
N GLY A 104 -8.26 8.94 -15.31
CA GLY A 104 -8.86 7.61 -15.44
C GLY A 104 -8.41 6.67 -14.32
N ASP A 105 -7.12 6.67 -13.99
CA ASP A 105 -6.58 5.94 -12.84
C ASP A 105 -7.18 6.45 -11.52
N PHE A 106 -7.21 7.76 -11.29
CA PHE A 106 -7.80 8.31 -10.06
C PHE A 106 -9.28 7.96 -9.91
N LEU A 107 -10.06 7.99 -10.97
CA LEU A 107 -11.47 7.58 -10.97
C LEU A 107 -11.61 6.06 -10.78
N THR A 108 -10.66 5.27 -11.25
CA THR A 108 -10.70 3.81 -11.11
C THR A 108 -10.27 3.38 -9.70
N TYR A 109 -9.19 3.93 -9.16
CA TYR A 109 -8.59 3.50 -7.90
C TYR A 109 -9.03 4.36 -6.71
N GLY A 110 -9.06 5.68 -6.89
CA GLY A 110 -9.40 6.65 -5.84
C GLY A 110 -10.89 6.75 -5.54
N LEU A 111 -11.73 6.95 -6.57
CA LEU A 111 -13.19 7.04 -6.39
C LEU A 111 -13.78 5.73 -5.85
N ILE A 112 -13.30 4.57 -6.30
CA ILE A 112 -13.78 3.28 -5.78
C ILE A 112 -13.44 3.11 -4.29
N GLY A 113 -12.23 3.49 -3.89
CA GLY A 113 -11.86 3.52 -2.47
C GLY A 113 -12.77 4.44 -1.65
N PHE A 114 -13.12 5.61 -2.21
CA PHE A 114 -14.06 6.56 -1.58
C PHE A 114 -15.45 5.97 -1.41
N LEU A 115 -16.04 5.41 -2.47
CA LEU A 115 -17.39 4.85 -2.45
C LEU A 115 -17.52 3.72 -1.42
N LEU A 116 -16.54 2.83 -1.35
CA LEU A 116 -16.56 1.71 -0.41
C LEU A 116 -16.38 2.13 1.05
N LEU A 117 -15.60 3.17 1.33
CA LEU A 117 -15.34 3.66 2.69
C LEU A 117 -16.47 4.54 3.26
N ILE A 118 -17.41 5.00 2.44
CA ILE A 118 -18.64 5.64 2.92
C ILE A 118 -19.54 4.64 3.65
N LEU A 119 -19.54 3.38 3.18
CA LEU A 119 -20.34 2.31 3.73
C LEU A 119 -19.67 1.73 5.00
N PRO A 120 -20.45 1.17 5.94
CA PRO A 120 -19.90 0.58 7.15
C PRO A 120 -18.99 -0.61 6.80
N TYR A 121 -17.89 -0.76 7.53
CA TYR A 121 -16.94 -1.86 7.34
C TYR A 121 -16.30 -2.28 8.65
N ASN A 122 -15.67 -3.46 8.64
CA ASN A 122 -14.98 -4.06 9.76
C ASN A 122 -13.55 -4.45 9.34
N THR A 123 -12.56 -3.74 9.89
CA THR A 123 -11.13 -3.97 9.61
C THR A 123 -10.69 -5.40 9.86
N ARG A 124 -11.19 -6.04 10.94
CA ARG A 124 -10.83 -7.41 11.28
C ARG A 124 -11.27 -8.37 10.18
N ILE A 125 -12.46 -8.19 9.61
CA ILE A 125 -12.96 -9.00 8.50
C ILE A 125 -12.14 -8.73 7.24
N ILE A 126 -11.85 -7.46 6.91
CA ILE A 126 -11.04 -7.09 5.74
C ILE A 126 -9.71 -7.82 5.76
N LEU A 127 -8.92 -7.64 6.83
CA LEU A 127 -7.60 -8.24 6.94
C LEU A 127 -7.67 -9.76 6.95
N ARG A 128 -8.72 -10.33 7.57
CA ARG A 128 -8.90 -11.77 7.61
C ARG A 128 -9.15 -12.36 6.22
N VAL A 129 -10.04 -11.74 5.44
CA VAL A 129 -10.35 -12.18 4.07
C VAL A 129 -9.11 -12.07 3.19
N ILE A 130 -8.37 -10.95 3.26
CA ILE A 130 -7.11 -10.78 2.54
C ILE A 130 -6.11 -11.87 2.96
N SER A 131 -5.95 -12.14 4.26
CA SER A 131 -5.01 -13.18 4.73
C SER A 131 -5.39 -14.57 4.20
N CYS A 132 -6.68 -14.89 4.16
CA CYS A 132 -7.19 -16.19 3.71
C CYS A 132 -7.08 -16.39 2.19
N SER A 133 -6.95 -15.32 1.40
CA SER A 133 -6.81 -15.45 -0.06
C SER A 133 -5.52 -16.17 -0.46
N ALA A 134 -4.54 -16.23 0.44
CA ALA A 134 -3.36 -17.09 0.31
C ALA A 134 -3.72 -18.54 -0.01
N ILE A 135 -4.87 -19.06 0.45
CA ILE A 135 -5.32 -20.43 0.12
C ILE A 135 -5.46 -20.62 -1.39
N GLY A 136 -5.81 -19.58 -2.15
CA GLY A 136 -5.82 -19.64 -3.61
C GLY A 136 -4.46 -20.05 -4.20
N TYR A 137 -3.35 -19.66 -3.55
CA TYR A 137 -2.00 -20.10 -3.92
C TYR A 137 -1.79 -21.60 -3.71
N LEU A 138 -2.33 -22.20 -2.64
CA LEU A 138 -2.24 -23.65 -2.45
C LEU A 138 -3.01 -24.42 -3.53
N ILE A 139 -4.17 -23.90 -3.93
CA ILE A 139 -5.06 -24.58 -4.88
C ILE A 139 -4.51 -24.49 -6.31
N PHE A 140 -3.95 -23.34 -6.69
CA PHE A 140 -3.52 -23.05 -8.06
C PHE A 140 -2.02 -22.80 -8.16
N GLN A 141 -1.22 -23.53 -7.38
CA GLN A 141 0.21 -23.26 -7.20
C GLN A 141 0.98 -23.25 -8.52
N SER A 142 0.78 -24.25 -9.39
CA SER A 142 1.52 -24.37 -10.64
C SER A 142 1.18 -23.24 -11.61
N GLN A 143 -0.11 -22.92 -11.76
CA GLN A 143 -0.58 -21.85 -12.64
C GLN A 143 -0.10 -20.48 -12.15
N ILE A 144 -0.13 -20.26 -10.83
CA ILE A 144 0.35 -19.02 -10.24
C ILE A 144 1.87 -18.89 -10.41
N LEU A 145 2.65 -19.93 -10.14
CA LEU A 145 4.11 -19.88 -10.34
C LEU A 145 4.49 -19.62 -11.80
N GLU A 146 3.77 -20.21 -12.75
CA GLU A 146 3.95 -19.93 -14.18
C GLU A 146 3.62 -18.47 -14.50
N SER A 147 2.46 -17.96 -14.09
CA SER A 147 2.05 -16.57 -14.34
C SER A 147 2.97 -15.51 -13.71
N ILE A 148 3.63 -15.88 -12.61
CA ILE A 148 4.56 -15.02 -11.87
C ILE A 148 5.96 -15.04 -12.51
N SER A 149 6.36 -16.17 -13.10
CA SER A 149 7.69 -16.39 -13.69
C SER A 149 7.83 -15.96 -15.16
N THR A 150 6.71 -15.76 -15.87
CA THR A 150 6.70 -15.52 -17.33
C THR A 150 7.20 -14.15 -17.81
N ASN A 151 7.63 -13.24 -16.93
CA ASN A 151 8.14 -11.92 -17.35
C ASN A 151 9.36 -11.47 -16.55
N THR A 152 10.55 -11.98 -16.90
CA THR A 152 11.69 -11.19 -17.38
C THR A 152 12.92 -12.08 -17.53
N ALA A 153 13.47 -12.07 -18.74
CA ALA A 153 14.82 -12.54 -18.99
C ALA A 153 15.80 -11.93 -17.96
N SER A 154 16.59 -12.82 -17.35
CA SER A 154 17.94 -12.61 -16.82
C SER A 154 18.20 -12.95 -15.35
N TYR A 155 17.23 -13.02 -14.42
CA TYR A 155 17.56 -13.24 -12.99
C TYR A 155 16.57 -14.05 -12.12
N GLY A 156 15.63 -14.79 -12.72
CA GLY A 156 14.65 -15.59 -11.95
C GLY A 156 13.83 -14.75 -10.96
N GLN A 157 13.56 -13.49 -11.31
CA GLN A 157 12.85 -12.54 -10.47
C GLN A 157 11.35 -12.61 -10.73
N ILE A 158 10.55 -12.55 -9.67
CA ILE A 158 9.11 -12.33 -9.76
C ILE A 158 8.87 -10.94 -10.32
N ASN A 159 7.97 -10.82 -11.29
CA ASN A 159 7.60 -9.51 -11.81
C ASN A 159 7.12 -8.59 -10.66
N MET A 160 7.35 -7.30 -10.84
CA MET A 160 7.13 -6.31 -9.79
C MET A 160 5.66 -6.21 -9.36
N PHE A 161 4.75 -6.32 -10.32
CA PHE A 161 3.30 -6.36 -10.09
C PHE A 161 2.91 -7.50 -9.13
N SER A 162 3.37 -8.72 -9.39
CA SER A 162 3.08 -9.89 -8.56
C SER A 162 3.76 -9.82 -7.20
N SER A 163 4.95 -9.20 -7.13
CA SER A 163 5.62 -8.96 -5.84
C SER A 163 4.75 -8.13 -4.90
N TYR A 164 4.13 -7.06 -5.39
CA TYR A 164 3.22 -6.23 -4.59
C TYR A 164 1.86 -6.88 -4.34
N ALA A 165 1.34 -7.66 -5.29
CA ALA A 165 0.12 -8.43 -5.07
C ALA A 165 0.27 -9.44 -3.91
N ILE A 166 1.42 -10.12 -3.85
CA ILE A 166 1.78 -11.04 -2.76
C ILE A 166 2.04 -10.28 -1.45
N SER A 167 2.70 -9.11 -1.51
CA SER A 167 2.99 -8.32 -0.31
C SER A 167 1.72 -7.89 0.42
N THR A 168 0.65 -7.53 -0.29
CA THR A 168 -0.66 -7.20 0.31
C THR A 168 -1.16 -8.29 1.27
N ILE A 169 -1.07 -9.55 0.83
CA ILE A 169 -1.57 -10.71 1.59
C ILE A 169 -0.71 -10.93 2.82
N ILE A 170 0.61 -10.89 2.66
CA ILE A 170 1.56 -11.07 3.76
C ILE A 170 1.40 -9.95 4.79
N ILE A 171 1.30 -8.69 4.35
CA ILE A 171 1.10 -7.52 5.22
C ILE A 171 -0.19 -7.69 6.03
N ALA A 172 -1.30 -8.08 5.38
CA ALA A 172 -2.56 -8.33 6.07
C ALA A 172 -2.43 -9.45 7.13
N SER A 173 -1.77 -10.55 6.77
CA SER A 173 -1.54 -11.69 7.65
C SER A 173 -0.69 -11.34 8.87
N ILE A 174 0.41 -10.59 8.68
CA ILE A 174 1.28 -10.13 9.77
C ILE A 174 0.51 -9.21 10.72
N ILE A 175 -0.26 -8.26 10.19
CA ILE A 175 -1.06 -7.33 11.01
C ILE A 175 -2.16 -8.08 11.76
N TYR A 176 -2.88 -8.98 11.09
CA TYR A 176 -3.96 -9.75 11.69
C TYR A 176 -3.44 -10.65 12.82
N LEU A 177 -2.30 -11.31 12.60
CA LEU A 177 -1.57 -12.07 13.62
C LEU A 177 -1.15 -11.18 14.79
N ALA A 178 -0.59 -10.00 14.51
CA ALA A 178 -0.05 -9.12 15.53
C ALA A 178 -1.11 -8.50 16.46
N PHE A 179 -2.32 -8.23 15.97
CA PHE A 179 -3.31 -7.42 16.69
C PHE A 179 -4.65 -8.10 17.01
N TYR A 180 -5.05 -9.15 16.28
CA TYR A 180 -6.37 -9.80 16.44
C TYR A 180 -6.31 -11.27 16.84
N THR A 181 -5.23 -11.98 16.52
CA THR A 181 -5.12 -13.42 16.83
C THR A 181 -4.80 -13.62 18.30
N LYS A 182 -5.64 -14.38 19.00
CA LYS A 182 -5.42 -14.78 20.41
C LYS A 182 -5.23 -16.29 20.57
N ARG A 183 -5.84 -17.09 19.69
CA ARG A 183 -5.75 -18.55 19.61
C ARG A 183 -5.80 -18.95 18.14
N PHE A 184 -5.17 -20.06 17.80
CA PHE A 184 -5.16 -20.60 16.44
C PHE A 184 -6.14 -21.78 16.35
N HIS A 185 -7.06 -21.70 15.40
CA HIS A 185 -7.78 -22.86 14.88
C HIS A 185 -6.92 -23.55 13.80
N TRP A 186 -7.21 -24.82 13.50
CA TRP A 186 -6.46 -25.57 12.48
C TRP A 186 -6.45 -24.86 11.12
N PHE A 187 -7.57 -24.22 10.73
CA PHE A 187 -7.66 -23.45 9.49
C PHE A 187 -6.75 -22.22 9.51
N ASP A 188 -6.57 -21.59 10.69
CA ASP A 188 -5.60 -20.48 10.84
C ASP A 188 -4.18 -20.94 10.56
N ILE A 189 -3.82 -22.13 11.06
CA ILE A 189 -2.49 -22.71 10.88
C ILE A 189 -2.21 -22.91 9.38
N VAL A 190 -3.17 -23.48 8.64
CA VAL A 190 -3.04 -23.65 7.18
C VAL A 190 -2.82 -22.31 6.49
N VAL A 191 -3.67 -21.31 6.77
CA VAL A 191 -3.54 -19.96 6.19
C VAL A 191 -2.17 -19.35 6.47
N TYR A 192 -1.67 -19.44 7.71
CA TYR A 192 -0.38 -18.86 8.08
C TYR A 192 0.81 -19.61 7.49
N LEU A 193 0.76 -20.93 7.37
CA LEU A 193 1.79 -21.72 6.70
C LEU A 193 1.86 -21.38 5.20
N THR A 194 0.71 -21.19 4.55
CA THR A 194 0.68 -20.73 3.16
C THR A 194 1.29 -19.33 3.02
N ASN A 195 0.91 -18.40 3.90
CA ASN A 195 1.47 -17.05 3.91
C ASN A 195 2.99 -17.06 4.17
N LEU A 196 3.48 -17.98 5.00
CA LEU A 196 4.91 -18.17 5.26
C LEU A 196 5.64 -18.65 4.00
N SER A 197 5.03 -19.56 3.22
CA SER A 197 5.59 -19.99 1.93
C SER A 197 5.67 -18.84 0.91
N LEU A 198 4.63 -18.01 0.84
CA LEU A 198 4.61 -16.81 -0.01
C LEU A 198 5.63 -15.77 0.45
N LEU A 199 5.83 -15.61 1.77
CA LEU A 199 6.88 -14.76 2.32
C LEU A 199 8.26 -15.25 1.90
N PHE A 200 8.53 -16.55 1.99
CA PHE A 200 9.81 -17.11 1.55
C PHE A 200 10.04 -16.87 0.05
N LEU A 201 9.01 -17.10 -0.77
CA LEU A 201 9.04 -16.81 -2.21
C LEU A 201 9.36 -15.32 -2.48
N LEU A 202 8.70 -14.41 -1.77
CA LEU A 202 8.93 -12.96 -1.92
C LEU A 202 10.33 -12.55 -1.46
N LEU A 203 10.87 -13.14 -0.39
CA LEU A 203 12.22 -12.84 0.08
C LEU A 203 13.31 -13.32 -0.89
N LEU A 204 13.12 -14.46 -1.54
CA LEU A 204 14.07 -15.02 -2.48
C LEU A 204 14.02 -14.37 -3.86
N GLN A 205 12.81 -14.13 -4.37
CA GLN A 205 12.58 -13.78 -5.78
C GLN A 205 11.83 -12.46 -5.97
N GLY A 206 11.33 -11.83 -4.91
CA GLY A 206 10.53 -10.61 -5.00
C GLY A 206 11.32 -9.35 -5.37
N SER A 207 10.57 -8.26 -5.61
CA SER A 207 11.14 -6.94 -5.85
C SER A 207 11.71 -6.31 -4.56
N ARG A 208 12.75 -5.47 -4.71
CA ARG A 208 13.37 -4.72 -3.61
C ARG A 208 12.35 -3.91 -2.80
N GLY A 209 11.38 -3.28 -3.48
CA GLY A 209 10.37 -2.45 -2.82
C GLY A 209 9.36 -3.26 -2.02
N ALA A 210 8.92 -4.41 -2.52
CA ALA A 210 7.97 -5.28 -1.79
C ALA A 210 8.58 -5.85 -0.50
N VAL A 211 9.88 -6.18 -0.50
CA VAL A 211 10.59 -6.60 0.72
C VAL A 211 10.74 -5.42 1.71
N LEU A 212 10.98 -4.20 1.20
CA LEU A 212 11.09 -3.01 2.05
C LEU A 212 9.77 -2.68 2.76
N GLU A 213 8.61 -2.85 2.11
CA GLU A 213 7.29 -2.68 2.74
C GLU A 213 7.14 -3.54 4.00
N LEU A 214 7.54 -4.81 3.91
CA LEU A 214 7.51 -5.75 5.02
C LEU A 214 8.45 -5.32 6.15
N PHE A 215 9.65 -4.86 5.80
CA PHE A 215 10.60 -4.36 6.79
C PHE A 215 10.04 -3.13 7.54
N VAL A 216 9.49 -2.15 6.81
CA VAL A 216 8.85 -0.96 7.39
C VAL A 216 7.68 -1.35 8.30
N LEU A 217 6.85 -2.30 7.87
CA LEU A 217 5.75 -2.82 8.69
C LEU A 217 6.24 -3.41 10.02
N LEU A 218 7.25 -4.29 9.95
CA LEU A 218 7.79 -4.96 11.14
C LEU A 218 8.38 -3.95 12.13
N LEU A 219 9.08 -2.92 11.64
CA LEU A 219 9.59 -1.83 12.48
C LEU A 219 8.45 -1.08 13.20
N ILE A 220 7.36 -0.78 12.52
CA ILE A 220 6.22 -0.07 13.11
C ILE A 220 5.50 -0.95 14.14
N ILE A 221 5.31 -2.24 13.86
CA ILE A 221 4.70 -3.19 14.81
C ILE A 221 5.59 -3.33 16.06
N TRP A 222 6.90 -3.46 15.89
CA TRP A 222 7.85 -3.50 16.98
C TRP A 222 7.76 -2.21 17.83
N TRP A 223 7.77 -1.04 17.20
CA TRP A 223 7.65 0.27 17.86
C TRP A 223 6.38 0.38 18.72
N LYS A 224 5.26 -0.17 18.21
CA LYS A 224 3.97 -0.21 18.90
C LYS A 224 4.00 -1.14 20.11
N LYS A 225 4.49 -2.37 19.95
CA LYS A 225 4.48 -3.38 21.01
C LYS A 225 5.52 -3.11 22.11
N ALA A 226 6.61 -2.42 21.79
CA ALA A 226 7.62 -2.00 22.76
C ALA A 226 7.11 -0.93 23.76
N GLY A 227 5.93 -0.34 23.51
CA GLY A 227 5.38 0.80 24.25
C GLY A 227 4.81 0.54 25.65
N ASN A 228 4.87 -0.69 26.18
CA ASN A 228 4.14 -1.10 27.39
C ASN A 228 4.97 -1.09 28.70
N SER A 229 6.14 -0.45 28.72
CA SER A 229 6.92 -0.27 29.94
C SER A 229 7.15 1.21 30.25
N ASP A 230 7.61 1.48 31.48
CA ASP A 230 7.99 2.79 32.01
C ASP A 230 8.42 3.80 30.93
N VAL A 231 7.69 4.92 30.80
CA VAL A 231 7.69 5.82 29.62
C VAL A 231 9.09 6.30 29.26
N ARG A 232 9.94 6.58 30.26
CA ARG A 232 11.33 7.03 30.03
C ARG A 232 12.23 5.92 29.49
N LYS A 233 12.09 4.67 29.97
CA LYS A 233 12.87 3.52 29.50
C LYS A 233 12.47 3.11 28.08
N VAL A 234 11.18 3.24 27.75
CA VAL A 234 10.68 2.99 26.39
C VAL A 234 11.20 4.04 25.41
N LEU A 235 11.15 5.33 25.77
CA LEU A 235 11.69 6.40 24.92
C LEU A 235 13.20 6.22 24.70
N PHE A 236 13.96 5.90 25.74
CA PHE A 236 15.39 5.64 25.62
C PHE A 236 15.70 4.46 24.68
N LYS A 237 15.02 3.32 24.85
CA LYS A 237 15.18 2.16 23.95
C LYS A 237 14.81 2.49 22.50
N LYS A 238 13.80 3.34 22.31
CA LYS A 238 13.35 3.79 20.98
C LYS A 238 14.36 4.69 20.29
N TYR A 239 14.91 5.68 20.99
CA TYR A 239 15.95 6.54 20.45
C TYR A 239 17.24 5.78 20.21
N LEU A 240 17.67 4.91 21.14
CA LEU A 240 18.85 4.06 20.99
C LEU A 240 18.74 3.11 19.77
N PHE A 241 17.54 2.56 19.53
CA PHE A 241 17.31 1.74 18.36
C PHE A 241 17.34 2.56 17.07
N LEU A 242 16.70 3.74 17.04
CA LEU A 242 16.74 4.64 15.88
C LEU A 242 18.18 5.09 15.56
N THR A 243 18.95 5.48 16.56
CA THR A 243 20.36 5.85 16.38
C THR A 243 21.20 4.65 15.96
N GLY A 244 20.97 3.47 16.55
CA GLY A 244 21.61 2.23 16.13
C GLY A 244 21.30 1.88 14.67
N MET A 245 20.04 1.97 14.25
CA MET A 245 19.62 1.68 12.88
C MET A 245 20.19 2.69 11.87
N LEU A 246 20.24 3.98 12.25
CA LEU A 246 20.89 5.02 11.45
C LEU A 246 22.40 4.79 11.34
N PHE A 247 23.06 4.41 12.43
CA PHE A 247 24.49 4.10 12.45
C PHE A 247 24.80 2.87 11.60
N THR A 248 24.06 1.76 11.78
CA THR A 248 24.20 0.56 10.95
C THR A 248 23.88 0.86 9.49
N GLY A 249 22.84 1.64 9.20
CA GLY A 249 22.51 2.08 7.85
C GLY A 249 23.64 2.88 7.22
N PHE A 250 24.24 3.82 7.96
CA PHE A 250 25.38 4.61 7.51
C PHE A 250 26.64 3.75 7.29
N SER A 251 26.95 2.81 8.20
CA SER A 251 28.06 1.87 8.04
C SER A 251 27.88 0.95 6.82
N VAL A 252 26.64 0.51 6.55
CA VAL A 252 26.29 -0.27 5.37
C VAL A 252 26.43 0.56 4.10
N LEU A 253 26.07 1.85 4.11
CA LEU A 253 26.22 2.72 2.94
C LEU A 253 27.69 2.95 2.57
N ILE A 254 28.57 3.14 3.55
CA ILE A 254 30.01 3.34 3.30
C ILE A 254 30.66 2.09 2.71
N ASN A 255 30.26 0.90 3.19
CA ASN A 255 30.88 -0.37 2.80
C ASN A 255 29.97 -1.21 1.89
N TYR A 256 29.02 -0.57 1.21
CA TYR A 256 27.91 -1.26 0.54
C TYR A 256 28.39 -2.29 -0.48
N GLU A 257 29.36 -1.92 -1.32
CA GLU A 257 29.92 -2.79 -2.35
C GLU A 257 30.61 -4.01 -1.76
N GLN A 258 31.48 -3.81 -0.76
CA GLN A 258 32.20 -4.90 -0.10
C GLN A 258 31.25 -5.85 0.64
N ILE A 259 30.28 -5.30 1.38
CA ILE A 259 29.27 -6.09 2.09
C ILE A 259 28.44 -6.89 1.09
N LEU A 260 27.97 -6.25 0.02
CA LEU A 260 27.17 -6.93 -1.00
C LEU A 260 27.96 -8.04 -1.70
N LYS A 261 29.24 -7.80 -2.01
CA LYS A 261 30.12 -8.81 -2.61
C LYS A 261 30.32 -10.00 -1.67
N ILE A 262 30.65 -9.77 -0.39
CA ILE A 262 30.82 -10.85 0.59
C ILE A 262 29.55 -11.67 0.72
N ILE A 263 28.39 -11.02 0.82
CA ILE A 263 27.10 -11.69 0.90
C ILE A 263 26.83 -12.49 -0.38
N TYR A 264 27.04 -11.90 -1.55
CA TYR A 264 26.85 -12.55 -2.84
C TYR A 264 27.74 -13.80 -2.97
N GLU A 265 29.05 -13.68 -2.77
CA GLU A 265 29.99 -14.80 -2.86
C GLU A 265 29.69 -15.90 -1.83
N SER A 266 29.34 -15.52 -0.60
CA SER A 266 28.96 -16.47 0.45
C SER A 266 27.70 -17.25 0.05
N LEU A 267 26.65 -16.57 -0.43
CA LEU A 267 25.42 -17.23 -0.84
C LEU A 267 25.62 -18.13 -2.06
N GLN A 268 26.40 -17.67 -3.04
CA GLN A 268 26.70 -18.48 -4.23
C GLN A 268 27.53 -19.71 -3.88
N SER A 269 28.48 -19.62 -2.94
CA SER A 269 29.22 -20.79 -2.45
C SER A 269 28.34 -21.83 -1.75
N MET A 270 27.20 -21.40 -1.20
CA MET A 270 26.18 -22.28 -0.61
C MET A 270 25.13 -22.78 -1.63
N GLY A 271 25.25 -22.40 -2.91
CA GLY A 271 24.25 -22.70 -3.94
C GLY A 271 22.93 -21.93 -3.78
N ILE A 272 22.92 -20.86 -2.96
CA ILE A 272 21.73 -20.05 -2.70
C ILE A 272 21.71 -18.84 -3.65
N SER A 273 20.69 -18.78 -4.51
CA SER A 273 20.48 -17.64 -5.42
C SER A 273 19.34 -16.73 -4.93
N ILE A 274 19.71 -15.54 -4.45
CA ILE A 274 18.74 -14.50 -4.05
C ILE A 274 18.70 -13.44 -5.15
N SER A 275 17.55 -13.27 -5.80
CA SER A 275 17.40 -12.40 -6.97
C SER A 275 17.77 -10.94 -6.69
N LEU A 276 17.39 -10.44 -5.50
CA LEU A 276 17.72 -9.09 -5.05
C LEU A 276 19.24 -8.86 -4.98
N ILE A 277 19.99 -9.84 -4.49
CA ILE A 277 21.43 -9.76 -4.29
C ILE A 277 22.14 -9.93 -5.63
N ASN A 278 21.71 -10.91 -6.43
CA ASN A 278 22.25 -11.15 -7.78
C ASN A 278 22.09 -9.93 -8.69
N LYS A 279 20.90 -9.31 -8.68
CA LYS A 279 20.62 -8.10 -9.46
C LYS A 279 21.44 -6.90 -8.95
N SER A 280 21.52 -6.71 -7.64
CA SER A 280 22.28 -5.59 -7.08
C SER A 280 23.77 -5.72 -7.39
N TYR A 281 24.34 -6.93 -7.26
CA TYR A 281 25.74 -7.19 -7.57
C TYR A 281 26.05 -7.05 -9.06
N SER A 282 25.21 -7.63 -9.93
CA SER A 282 25.41 -7.53 -11.38
C SER A 282 25.38 -6.09 -11.88
N LEU A 283 24.46 -5.25 -11.37
CA LEU A 283 24.40 -3.84 -11.74
C LEU A 283 25.66 -3.06 -11.31
N ILE A 284 26.22 -3.35 -10.13
CA ILE A 284 27.49 -2.74 -9.71
C ILE A 284 28.63 -3.21 -10.61
N SER A 285 28.71 -4.51 -10.90
CA SER A 285 29.78 -5.06 -11.75
C SER A 285 29.74 -4.55 -13.19
N LEU A 286 28.53 -4.28 -13.72
CA LEU A 286 28.34 -3.80 -15.10
C LEU A 286 28.56 -2.29 -15.23
N GLN A 287 28.15 -1.50 -14.24
CA GLN A 287 28.28 -0.03 -14.26
C GLN A 287 29.52 0.50 -13.52
N GLY A 288 30.35 -0.40 -12.97
CA GLY A 288 31.63 -0.07 -12.35
C GLY A 288 31.54 0.80 -11.09
N SER A 289 30.34 0.96 -10.50
CA SER A 289 30.14 1.79 -9.32
C SER A 289 28.86 1.43 -8.55
N VAL A 290 28.82 1.83 -7.28
CA VAL A 290 27.62 1.72 -6.41
C VAL A 290 26.39 2.40 -7.03
N PHE A 291 26.59 3.39 -7.91
CA PHE A 291 25.50 4.06 -8.63
C PHE A 291 24.68 3.11 -9.51
N GLY A 292 25.24 1.97 -9.93
CA GLY A 292 24.48 0.95 -10.66
C GLY A 292 23.28 0.39 -9.89
N VAL A 293 23.33 0.39 -8.57
CA VAL A 293 22.20 -0.05 -7.73
C VAL A 293 20.99 0.88 -7.85
N LEU A 294 21.22 2.16 -8.19
CA LEU A 294 20.17 3.16 -8.38
C LEU A 294 19.34 2.91 -9.63
N ASN A 295 19.84 2.12 -10.60
CA ASN A 295 19.09 1.67 -11.77
C ASN A 295 18.43 2.85 -12.53
N GLY A 296 19.18 3.95 -12.74
CA GLY A 296 18.74 5.17 -13.42
C GLY A 296 17.93 6.17 -12.58
N ARG A 297 17.77 5.92 -11.27
CA ARG A 297 17.01 6.83 -10.38
C ARG A 297 17.69 8.17 -10.12
N ASP A 298 19.01 8.22 -10.25
CA ASP A 298 19.80 9.46 -10.22
C ASP A 298 19.29 10.46 -11.26
N THR A 299 19.16 10.02 -12.52
CA THR A 299 18.64 10.86 -13.61
C THR A 299 17.18 11.26 -13.35
N VAL A 300 16.36 10.34 -12.84
CA VAL A 300 14.95 10.63 -12.51
C VAL A 300 14.86 11.68 -11.40
N PHE A 301 15.70 11.59 -10.36
CA PHE A 301 15.75 12.56 -9.26
C PHE A 301 16.19 13.94 -9.75
N ASP A 302 17.25 14.01 -10.54
CA ASP A 302 17.76 15.29 -11.07
C ASP A 302 16.74 15.96 -11.99
N ASN A 303 16.09 15.18 -12.86
CA ASN A 303 14.99 15.66 -13.70
C ASN A 303 13.80 16.17 -12.86
N SER A 304 13.47 15.46 -11.77
CA SER A 304 12.38 15.84 -10.87
C SER A 304 12.69 17.17 -10.18
N LEU A 305 13.89 17.31 -9.64
CA LEU A 305 14.34 18.54 -8.98
C LEU A 305 14.43 19.72 -9.96
N SER A 306 14.93 19.48 -11.18
CA SER A 306 14.96 20.47 -12.25
C SER A 306 13.56 20.95 -12.64
N MET A 307 12.62 20.02 -12.78
CA MET A 307 11.23 20.33 -13.11
C MET A 307 10.52 21.09 -11.98
N PHE A 308 10.69 20.66 -10.73
CA PHE A 308 10.20 21.39 -9.55
C PHE A 308 10.78 22.80 -9.49
N GLY A 309 12.08 22.96 -9.77
CA GLY A 309 12.77 24.25 -9.76
C GLY A 309 12.20 25.27 -10.76
N LYS A 310 11.55 24.81 -11.84
CA LYS A 310 10.91 25.69 -12.83
C LYS A 310 9.58 26.28 -12.33
N SER A 311 8.85 25.56 -11.48
CA SER A 311 7.56 26.01 -10.93
C SER A 311 7.36 25.49 -9.50
N PRO A 312 8.10 26.03 -8.51
CA PRO A 312 8.11 25.47 -7.16
C PRO A 312 6.80 25.68 -6.40
N ILE A 313 6.06 26.75 -6.70
CA ILE A 313 4.83 27.10 -5.98
C ILE A 313 3.64 26.31 -6.52
N PHE A 314 3.46 26.30 -7.84
CA PHE A 314 2.26 25.76 -8.50
C PHE A 314 2.46 24.38 -9.15
N GLY A 315 3.72 23.94 -9.28
CA GLY A 315 4.05 22.71 -10.00
C GLY A 315 3.96 22.89 -11.51
N ALA A 316 4.32 21.84 -12.22
CA ALA A 316 4.25 21.75 -13.67
C ALA A 316 2.92 21.15 -14.17
N GLY A 317 2.03 20.75 -13.26
CA GLY A 317 0.75 20.09 -13.53
C GLY A 317 0.83 18.56 -13.53
N ILE A 318 -0.30 17.92 -13.34
CA ILE A 318 -0.47 16.46 -13.28
C ILE A 318 -0.11 15.82 -14.62
N GLY A 319 0.70 14.76 -14.60
CA GLY A 319 1.16 14.03 -15.80
C GLY A 319 2.32 14.68 -16.56
N SER A 320 2.65 15.94 -16.27
CA SER A 320 3.67 16.70 -17.01
C SER A 320 5.07 16.06 -16.98
N PHE A 321 5.44 15.41 -15.87
CA PHE A 321 6.73 14.73 -15.75
C PHE A 321 6.82 13.53 -16.68
N GLU A 322 5.76 12.72 -16.78
CA GLU A 322 5.71 11.58 -17.68
C GLU A 322 5.65 12.00 -19.15
N ASP A 323 4.91 13.07 -19.47
CA ASP A 323 4.92 13.65 -20.80
C ASP A 323 6.33 14.13 -21.22
N SER A 324 7.16 14.55 -20.25
CA SER A 324 8.51 15.09 -20.52
C SER A 324 9.60 14.03 -20.54
N PHE A 325 9.48 12.97 -19.73
CA PHE A 325 10.56 12.01 -19.49
C PHE A 325 10.17 10.54 -19.72
N SER A 326 8.93 10.26 -20.16
CA SER A 326 8.40 8.92 -20.42
C SER A 326 8.53 7.95 -19.23
N THR A 327 8.52 8.49 -18.03
CA THR A 327 8.63 7.79 -16.75
C THR A 327 8.04 8.69 -15.65
N TRP A 328 7.90 8.21 -14.43
CA TRP A 328 7.44 9.00 -13.28
C TRP A 328 8.57 9.20 -12.25
N PRO A 329 8.45 10.14 -11.29
CA PRO A 329 9.53 10.45 -10.33
C PRO A 329 9.96 9.31 -9.39
N HIS A 330 9.22 8.20 -9.35
CA HIS A 330 9.44 7.05 -8.44
C HIS A 330 9.59 7.44 -6.96
N ASN A 331 9.00 8.56 -6.54
CA ASN A 331 8.97 9.03 -5.16
C ASN A 331 7.75 9.94 -4.96
N LEU A 332 6.83 9.56 -4.05
CA LEU A 332 5.59 10.29 -3.83
C LEU A 332 5.79 11.76 -3.43
N ILE A 333 6.81 12.09 -2.63
CA ILE A 333 7.02 13.50 -2.24
C ILE A 333 7.50 14.31 -3.44
N LEU A 334 8.47 13.80 -4.20
CA LEU A 334 8.91 14.47 -5.42
C LEU A 334 7.79 14.58 -6.44
N GLN A 335 6.96 13.55 -6.60
CA GLN A 335 5.84 13.60 -7.54
C GLN A 335 4.82 14.67 -7.14
N LEU A 336 4.45 14.75 -5.85
CA LEU A 336 3.61 15.83 -5.34
C LEU A 336 4.21 17.20 -5.65
N LEU A 337 5.50 17.40 -5.36
CA LEU A 337 6.17 18.68 -5.60
C LEU A 337 6.30 19.03 -7.09
N CYS A 338 6.65 18.07 -7.94
CA CYS A 338 6.82 18.31 -9.38
C CYS A 338 5.49 18.64 -10.06
N GLU A 339 4.44 17.85 -9.76
CA GLU A 339 3.14 18.00 -10.42
C GLU A 339 2.32 19.14 -9.81
N LEU A 340 2.33 19.28 -8.49
CA LEU A 340 1.41 20.17 -7.76
C LEU A 340 2.11 21.40 -7.15
N GLY A 341 3.44 21.40 -7.09
CA GLY A 341 4.19 22.43 -6.36
C GLY A 341 3.92 22.38 -4.86
N VAL A 342 4.56 23.27 -4.11
CA VAL A 342 4.40 23.32 -2.65
C VAL A 342 2.96 23.65 -2.28
N LEU A 343 2.33 24.64 -2.94
CA LEU A 343 1.02 25.14 -2.54
C LEU A 343 -0.05 24.06 -2.61
N PHE A 344 -0.13 23.33 -3.73
CA PHE A 344 -1.15 22.31 -3.92
C PHE A 344 -0.77 20.93 -3.32
N SER A 345 0.49 20.74 -2.92
CA SER A 345 0.90 19.55 -2.17
C SER A 345 0.49 19.58 -0.70
N ILE A 346 0.27 20.76 -0.11
CA ILE A 346 0.02 20.92 1.34
C ILE A 346 -1.13 20.04 1.85
N PRO A 347 -2.31 19.96 1.21
CA PRO A 347 -3.40 19.11 1.71
C PRO A 347 -3.00 17.64 1.79
N PHE A 348 -2.35 17.10 0.74
CA PHE A 348 -1.88 15.71 0.73
C PHE A 348 -0.82 15.45 1.79
N LEU A 349 0.19 16.33 1.87
CA LEU A 349 1.26 16.23 2.88
C LEU A 349 0.71 16.31 4.30
N TYR A 350 -0.27 17.18 4.55
CA TYR A 350 -0.95 17.28 5.82
C TYR A 350 -1.60 15.96 6.22
N PHE A 351 -2.38 15.33 5.34
CA PHE A 351 -3.02 14.05 5.62
C PHE A 351 -1.99 12.91 5.77
N ILE A 352 -0.94 12.88 4.96
CA ILE A 352 0.15 11.90 5.10
C ILE A 352 0.80 12.01 6.49
N CYS A 353 1.23 13.22 6.86
CA CYS A 353 1.84 13.48 8.17
C CYS A 353 0.89 13.12 9.31
N ARG A 354 -0.40 13.47 9.20
CA ARG A 354 -1.40 13.12 10.20
C ARG A 354 -1.63 11.62 10.34
N GLY A 355 -1.64 10.88 9.23
CA GLY A 355 -1.75 9.43 9.23
C GLY A 355 -0.55 8.80 9.92
N ILE A 356 0.66 9.26 9.59
CA ILE A 356 1.91 8.82 10.24
C ILE A 356 1.87 9.10 11.74
N ILE A 357 1.47 10.31 12.17
CA ILE A 357 1.39 10.64 13.59
C ILE A 357 0.34 9.76 14.30
N ALA A 358 -0.82 9.51 13.69
CA ALA A 358 -1.83 8.60 14.24
C ALA A 358 -1.26 7.19 14.42
N ILE A 359 -0.50 6.69 13.43
CA ILE A 359 0.21 5.42 13.52
C ILE A 359 1.24 5.49 14.65
N LEU A 360 2.15 6.46 14.71
CA LEU A 360 3.25 6.41 15.69
C LEU A 360 2.81 6.67 17.14
N GLN A 361 1.77 7.49 17.34
CA GLN A 361 1.28 7.91 18.67
C GLN A 361 0.07 7.09 19.12
N GLN A 362 0.17 5.75 19.12
CA GLN A 362 -0.88 4.88 19.70
C GLN A 362 -2.32 5.15 19.20
N TRP A 363 -2.50 5.47 17.91
CA TRP A 363 -3.82 5.73 17.33
C TRP A 363 -4.50 6.99 17.88
N LYS A 364 -3.73 7.99 18.34
CA LYS A 364 -4.18 9.25 18.99
C LYS A 364 -5.35 9.96 18.32
N PHE A 365 -5.58 9.73 17.03
CA PHE A 365 -6.64 10.37 16.25
C PHE A 365 -7.67 9.40 15.67
N ALA A 366 -7.46 8.09 15.77
CA ALA A 366 -8.42 7.10 15.29
C ALA A 366 -9.59 7.01 16.26
N LYS A 367 -10.81 6.75 15.76
CA LYS A 367 -11.98 6.62 16.62
C LYS A 367 -11.90 5.38 17.50
N ASN A 368 -11.27 4.33 16.98
CA ASN A 368 -11.06 3.07 17.67
C ASN A 368 -9.78 2.39 17.18
N LYS A 369 -9.40 1.31 17.87
CA LYS A 369 -8.23 0.50 17.55
C LYS A 369 -8.30 -0.06 16.12
N ASP A 370 -9.48 -0.43 15.65
CA ASP A 370 -9.68 -1.08 14.36
C ASP A 370 -9.45 -0.11 13.18
N GLU A 371 -9.85 1.16 13.30
CA GLU A 371 -9.50 2.21 12.35
C GLU A 371 -8.00 2.48 12.33
N GLY A 372 -7.35 2.50 13.50
CA GLY A 372 -5.89 2.63 13.60
C GLY A 372 -5.16 1.48 12.90
N ILE A 373 -5.65 0.25 13.08
CA ILE A 373 -5.10 -0.92 12.40
C ILE A 373 -5.33 -0.87 10.88
N MET A 374 -6.50 -0.41 10.43
CA MET A 374 -6.77 -0.21 9.00
C MET A 374 -5.77 0.79 8.40
N LEU A 375 -5.56 1.90 9.11
CA LEU A 375 -4.60 2.93 8.70
C LEU A 375 -3.18 2.38 8.62
N LEU A 376 -2.75 1.54 9.56
CA LEU A 376 -1.45 0.87 9.51
C LEU A 376 -1.33 -0.03 8.28
N PHE A 377 -2.36 -0.83 7.98
CA PHE A 377 -2.37 -1.70 6.81
C PHE A 377 -2.23 -0.88 5.52
N LEU A 378 -3.07 0.13 5.35
CA LEU A 378 -3.06 0.99 4.17
C LEU A 378 -1.73 1.76 4.03
N PHE A 379 -1.17 2.26 5.12
CA PHE A 379 0.14 2.91 5.12
C PHE A 379 1.26 1.95 4.70
N ALA A 380 1.32 0.78 5.33
CA ALA A 380 2.40 -0.19 5.11
C ALA A 380 2.43 -0.71 3.67
N TYR A 381 1.26 -0.87 3.06
CA TYR A 381 1.15 -1.32 1.68
C TYR A 381 1.32 -0.19 0.65
N SER A 382 0.85 1.03 0.93
CA SER A 382 0.88 2.12 -0.06
C SER A 382 2.14 2.98 -0.05
N ILE A 383 2.57 3.45 1.12
CA ILE A 383 3.57 4.53 1.18
C ILE A 383 4.95 4.04 0.74
N PRO A 384 5.48 2.89 1.22
CA PRO A 384 6.78 2.43 0.75
C PRO A 384 6.77 2.06 -0.75
N LYS A 385 5.67 1.49 -1.27
CA LYS A 385 5.45 1.27 -2.72
C LYS A 385 5.61 2.55 -3.52
N LEU A 386 4.93 3.61 -3.08
CA LEU A 386 4.94 4.92 -3.73
C LEU A 386 6.27 5.68 -3.59
N MET A 387 7.10 5.33 -2.61
CA MET A 387 8.44 5.88 -2.48
C MET A 387 9.45 5.26 -3.44
N LEU A 388 9.09 4.17 -4.13
CA LEU A 388 10.05 3.42 -4.92
C LEU A 388 9.59 3.00 -6.30
N SER A 389 8.30 2.90 -6.58
CA SER A 389 7.86 1.87 -7.52
C SER A 389 6.54 2.13 -8.23
N SER A 390 5.71 3.03 -7.71
CA SER A 390 4.40 3.34 -8.28
C SER A 390 4.18 4.85 -8.22
N TYR A 391 3.10 5.32 -8.84
CA TYR A 391 2.62 6.68 -8.76
C TYR A 391 1.27 6.73 -8.06
N PHE A 392 0.99 7.82 -7.35
CA PHE A 392 -0.08 7.83 -6.36
C PHE A 392 -1.49 7.91 -6.95
N TRP A 393 -1.64 8.40 -8.19
CA TRP A 393 -2.95 8.46 -8.85
C TRP A 393 -3.57 7.07 -9.07
N LYS A 394 -2.75 6.06 -9.33
CA LYS A 394 -3.14 4.66 -9.53
C LYS A 394 -3.17 3.81 -8.25
N GLU A 395 -2.67 4.34 -7.14
CA GLU A 395 -2.53 3.54 -5.92
C GLU A 395 -3.78 3.63 -5.02
N GLN A 396 -4.67 2.66 -5.15
CA GLN A 396 -5.91 2.64 -4.38
C GLN A 396 -5.72 2.63 -2.86
N SER A 397 -4.75 1.85 -2.39
CA SER A 397 -4.44 1.75 -0.97
C SER A 397 -4.00 3.11 -0.38
N PHE A 398 -3.34 3.94 -1.18
CA PHE A 398 -2.98 5.32 -0.83
C PHE A 398 -4.23 6.21 -0.71
N TRP A 399 -5.13 6.17 -1.69
CA TRP A 399 -6.36 6.96 -1.62
C TRP A 399 -7.22 6.59 -0.42
N MET A 400 -7.36 5.29 -0.15
CA MET A 400 -8.03 4.79 1.05
C MET A 400 -7.34 5.28 2.33
N PHE A 401 -5.99 5.31 2.36
CA PHE A 401 -5.23 5.86 3.49
C PHE A 401 -5.55 7.35 3.74
N ILE A 402 -5.59 8.16 2.69
CA ILE A 402 -5.98 9.58 2.78
C ILE A 402 -7.41 9.71 3.31
N ILE A 403 -8.37 8.97 2.73
CA ILE A 403 -9.79 9.01 3.12
C ILE A 403 -9.99 8.62 4.59
N VAL A 404 -9.39 7.51 5.04
CA VAL A 404 -9.45 7.09 6.45
C VAL A 404 -8.88 8.17 7.35
N THR A 405 -7.76 8.78 6.97
CA THR A 405 -7.12 9.86 7.75
C THR A 405 -7.99 11.12 7.83
N CYS A 406 -8.62 11.53 6.72
CA CYS A 406 -9.56 12.64 6.68
C CYS A 406 -10.73 12.44 7.65
N SER A 407 -11.15 11.19 7.83
CA SER A 407 -12.29 10.86 8.69
C SER A 407 -12.05 11.16 10.18
N PHE A 408 -10.79 11.26 10.61
CA PHE A 408 -10.41 11.56 11.99
C PHE A 408 -10.73 13.01 12.44
N ILE A 409 -10.84 13.95 11.49
CA ILE A 409 -11.04 15.37 11.83
C ILE A 409 -12.42 15.65 12.43
N GLN A 410 -13.44 14.87 12.05
CA GLN A 410 -14.80 15.08 12.57
C GLN A 410 -14.92 14.75 14.06
N TYR A 411 -14.12 13.83 14.60
CA TYR A 411 -14.31 13.34 15.96
C TYR A 411 -13.85 14.32 17.05
N LYS A 412 -13.01 15.30 16.70
CA LYS A 412 -12.55 16.34 17.64
C LYS A 412 -13.58 17.46 17.88
N LYS A 413 -14.70 17.47 17.17
CA LYS A 413 -15.76 18.48 17.32
C LYS A 413 -17.01 17.97 18.07
N VAL A 414 -17.00 16.72 18.55
CA VAL A 414 -18.14 16.08 19.25
C VAL A 414 -17.77 15.61 20.68
N LEU A 415 -16.56 15.93 21.13
CA LEU A 415 -16.15 15.93 22.54
C LEU A 415 -15.86 17.37 22.93
#